data_AF-A0AAN6MNZ9-F1
#
_entry.id   AF-A0AAN6MNZ9-F1
#
_cell.length_a   1.000
_cell.length_b   1.000
_cell.length_c   1.000
_cell.angle_alpha   90.00
_cell.angle_beta   90.00
_cell.angle_gamma   90.00
#
_symmetry.space_group_name_H-M   'P 1'
#
loop_
_entity.id
_entity.type
_entity.pdbx_description
1 polymer ?
#
loop_
_entity_poly.entity_id
_entity_poly.type
_entity_poly.pdbx_seq_one_letter_code
_entity_poly.pdbx_strand_id
1 'polypeptide(L)'
;SPRHRHQLSLEGVISFADQTPLTADGRSWCVGRFYRIVEHFDGAGWTPSWSSPLDRGRRQYSRPRLVRLTYEYARSETSKDIFLRAFFWSMALPILADNEADLYLEGDQDALGSHLFRFAV
;
A
#
# COMPACT_ATOMS: atom_id res chain seq x y z
N SER A 1 13.54 -8.44 -31.53
CA SER A 1 12.29 -7.66 -31.43
C SER A 1 12.19 -6.97 -30.09
N PRO A 2 12.01 -5.64 -30.03
CA PRO A 2 11.80 -4.92 -28.78
C PRO A 2 10.42 -5.28 -28.22
N ARG A 3 10.36 -5.72 -26.96
CA ARG A 3 9.10 -6.01 -26.29
C ARG A 3 8.43 -4.69 -25.94
N HIS A 4 7.30 -4.40 -26.58
CA HIS A 4 6.37 -3.37 -26.11
C HIS A 4 5.99 -3.71 -24.66
N ARG A 5 6.66 -3.06 -23.70
CA ARG A 5 6.15 -3.01 -22.34
C ARG A 5 4.91 -2.14 -22.41
N HIS A 6 3.76 -2.68 -22.01
CA HIS A 6 2.62 -1.88 -21.62
C HIS A 6 3.05 -0.98 -20.45
N GLN A 7 3.59 0.20 -20.77
CA GLN A 7 3.59 1.31 -19.82
C GLN A 7 2.16 1.85 -19.84
N LEU A 8 1.26 1.19 -19.11
CA LEU A 8 0.08 1.89 -18.62
C LEU A 8 0.61 3.06 -17.78
N SER A 9 0.17 4.28 -18.09
CA SER A 9 0.58 5.44 -17.28
C SER A 9 0.13 5.21 -15.83
N LEU A 10 0.98 5.57 -14.89
CA LEU A 10 0.69 5.50 -13.45
C LEU A 10 -0.51 6.40 -13.07
N GLU A 11 -0.93 7.29 -13.98
CA GLU A 11 -2.13 8.13 -13.87
C GLU A 11 -3.42 7.35 -13.62
N GLY A 12 -3.53 6.09 -14.08
CA GLY A 12 -4.71 5.25 -13.80
C GLY A 12 -4.77 4.69 -12.37
N VAL A 13 -3.65 4.75 -11.63
CA VAL A 13 -3.50 4.26 -10.26
C VAL A 13 -3.32 5.41 -9.27
N ILE A 14 -2.71 6.52 -9.72
CA ILE A 14 -2.41 7.69 -8.94
C ILE A 14 -3.06 8.90 -9.62
N SER A 15 -4.14 9.41 -9.02
CA SER A 15 -4.67 10.72 -9.42
C SER A 15 -3.72 11.80 -8.93
N PHE A 16 -2.89 12.33 -9.83
CA PHE A 16 -2.04 13.50 -9.57
C PHE A 16 -2.81 14.83 -9.60
N ALA A 17 -4.12 14.79 -9.85
CA ALA A 17 -4.96 15.98 -9.94
C ALA A 17 -5.38 16.52 -8.57
N ASP A 18 -5.58 15.65 -7.57
CA ASP A 18 -5.83 16.04 -6.18
C ASP A 18 -4.53 16.17 -5.40
N GLN A 19 -3.81 17.26 -5.67
CA GLN A 19 -2.56 17.60 -4.98
C GLN A 19 -2.78 18.27 -3.63
N THR A 20 -4.01 18.33 -3.13
CA THR A 20 -4.29 18.92 -1.83
C THR A 20 -3.45 18.20 -0.78
N PRO A 21 -2.49 18.87 -0.13
CA PRO A 21 -1.64 18.25 0.87
C PRO A 21 -2.51 17.63 1.98
N LEU A 22 -2.05 16.53 2.56
CA LEU A 22 -2.70 16.03 3.77
C LEU A 22 -2.55 17.08 4.87
N THR A 23 -3.59 17.25 5.70
CA THR A 23 -3.45 17.99 6.96
C THR A 23 -2.40 17.29 7.84
N ALA A 24 -1.76 18.01 8.76
CA ALA A 24 -0.75 17.41 9.63
C ALA A 24 -1.30 16.21 10.43
N ASP A 25 -2.54 16.33 10.90
CA ASP A 25 -3.24 15.27 11.64
C ASP A 25 -3.57 14.09 10.73
N GLY A 26 -4.11 14.35 9.53
CA GLY A 26 -4.40 13.31 8.54
C GLY A 26 -3.15 12.56 8.10
N ARG A 27 -2.04 13.29 7.89
CA ARG A 27 -0.74 12.68 7.60
C ARG A 27 -0.27 11.78 8.72
N SER A 28 -0.27 12.28 9.96
CA SER A 28 0.19 11.52 11.13
C SER A 28 -0.63 10.24 11.33
N TRP A 29 -1.95 10.33 11.15
CA TRP A 29 -2.85 9.19 11.21
C TRP A 29 -2.58 8.18 10.09
N CYS A 30 -2.49 8.63 8.83
CA CYS A 30 -2.20 7.77 7.69
C CYS A 30 -0.85 7.05 7.85
N VAL A 31 0.17 7.76 8.32
CA VAL A 31 1.51 7.18 8.55
C VAL A 31 1.46 6.10 9.62
N GLY A 32 0.83 6.35 10.77
CA GLY A 32 0.72 5.36 11.83
C GLY A 32 0.00 4.09 11.36
N ARG A 33 -1.11 4.27 10.63
CA ARG A 33 -1.89 3.14 10.13
C ARG A 33 -1.21 2.41 8.97
N PHE A 34 -0.50 3.12 8.10
CA PHE A 34 0.35 2.54 7.06
C PHE A 34 1.38 1.58 7.65
N TYR A 35 2.16 2.04 8.65
CA TYR A 35 3.18 1.21 9.29
C TYR A 35 2.59 -0.03 9.95
N ARG A 36 1.47 0.10 10.69
CA ARG A 36 0.77 -1.05 11.30
C ARG A 36 0.40 -2.12 10.27
N ILE A 37 -0.15 -1.72 9.12
CA ILE A 37 -0.54 -2.67 8.05
C ILE A 37 0.69 -3.36 7.48
N VAL A 38 1.71 -2.61 7.05
CA VAL A 38 2.88 -3.23 6.39
C VAL A 38 3.68 -4.11 7.36
N GLU A 39 3.81 -3.72 8.63
CA GLU A 39 4.51 -4.52 9.64
C GLU A 39 3.75 -5.81 9.98
N HIS A 40 2.42 -5.76 10.06
CA HIS A 40 1.58 -6.94 10.30
C HIS A 40 1.84 -8.02 9.24
N PHE A 41 1.82 -7.64 7.97
CA PHE A 41 2.01 -8.60 6.86
C PHE A 41 3.47 -8.95 6.58
N ASP A 42 4.45 -8.11 6.96
CA ASP A 42 5.87 -8.46 6.88
C ASP A 42 6.27 -9.47 7.96
N GLY A 43 5.79 -9.26 9.20
CA GLY A 43 6.15 -10.08 10.37
C GLY A 43 5.47 -11.44 10.43
N ALA A 44 4.26 -11.58 9.88
CA ALA A 44 3.46 -12.80 9.98
C ALA A 44 3.87 -13.92 9.00
N GLY A 45 4.81 -13.66 8.07
CA GLY A 45 5.07 -14.57 6.95
C GLY A 45 3.81 -14.83 6.11
N TRP A 46 2.88 -13.87 6.14
CA TRP A 46 1.56 -14.01 5.53
C TRP A 46 1.71 -14.08 4.00
N THR A 47 1.02 -15.05 3.40
CA THR A 47 0.91 -15.19 1.95
C THR A 47 -0.55 -15.32 1.57
N PRO A 48 -1.02 -14.65 0.52
CA PRO A 48 -2.42 -14.79 0.10
C PRO A 48 -2.75 -16.23 -0.25
N SER A 49 -3.97 -16.66 0.07
CA SER A 49 -4.47 -18.01 -0.25
C SER A 49 -4.43 -18.32 -1.75
N TRP A 50 -4.57 -17.30 -2.61
CA TRP A 50 -4.45 -17.42 -4.07
C TRP A 50 -3.01 -17.54 -4.58
N SER A 51 -1.99 -17.32 -3.73
CA SER A 51 -0.59 -17.47 -4.13
C SER A 51 -0.26 -18.95 -4.39
N SER A 52 0.37 -19.23 -5.53
CA SER A 52 0.82 -20.59 -5.83
C SER A 52 2.04 -20.95 -4.97
N PRO A 53 2.24 -22.23 -4.59
CA PRO A 53 3.52 -22.69 -4.02
C PRO A 53 4.74 -22.27 -4.85
N LEU A 54 4.58 -22.14 -6.17
CA LEU A 54 5.63 -21.67 -7.09
C LEU A 54 5.94 -20.17 -6.92
N ASP A 55 4.95 -19.35 -6.54
CA ASP A 55 5.15 -17.95 -6.20
C ASP A 55 5.84 -17.81 -4.84
N ARG A 56 5.58 -18.73 -3.90
CA ARG A 56 6.24 -18.80 -2.59
C ARG A 56 7.71 -19.26 -2.67
N GLY A 57 8.04 -20.13 -3.63
CA GLY A 57 9.36 -20.78 -3.75
C GLY A 57 10.41 -20.01 -4.55
N ARG A 58 10.01 -19.05 -5.39
CA ARG A 58 10.97 -18.11 -6.01
C ARG A 58 11.30 -17.04 -4.97
N ARG A 59 12.56 -16.61 -4.88
CA ARG A 59 13.01 -15.47 -4.05
C ARG A 59 12.26 -14.19 -4.42
N GLN A 60 10.99 -14.09 -4.06
CA GLN A 60 10.18 -12.90 -4.22
C GLN A 60 10.54 -11.97 -3.07
N TYR A 61 10.78 -10.70 -3.41
CA TYR A 61 10.95 -9.66 -2.41
C TYR A 61 9.70 -9.62 -1.51
N SER A 62 9.88 -9.36 -0.20
CA SER A 62 8.73 -9.10 0.68
C SER A 62 7.95 -7.91 0.12
N ARG A 63 6.72 -8.14 -0.34
CA ARG A 63 5.84 -7.09 -0.87
C ARG A 63 5.51 -6.04 0.18
N PRO A 64 5.16 -6.40 1.44
CA PRO A 64 5.01 -5.42 2.50
C PRO A 64 6.26 -4.54 2.68
N ARG A 65 7.45 -5.17 2.66
CA ARG A 65 8.73 -4.44 2.77
C ARG A 65 8.99 -3.53 1.58
N LEU A 66 8.69 -3.97 0.36
CA LEU A 66 8.81 -3.15 -0.85
C LEU A 66 7.96 -1.90 -0.74
N VAL A 67 6.68 -2.06 -0.38
CA VAL A 67 5.72 -0.96 -0.17
C VAL A 67 6.23 0.02 0.89
N ARG A 68 6.74 -0.49 2.02
CA ARG A 68 7.36 0.32 3.08
C ARG A 68 8.53 1.14 2.56
N LEU A 69 9.46 0.50 1.85
CA LEU A 69 10.65 1.17 1.32
C LEU A 69 10.27 2.23 0.26
N THR A 70 9.26 1.98 -0.59
CA THR A 70 8.78 2.99 -1.55
C THR A 70 8.31 4.27 -0.84
N TYR A 71 7.61 4.14 0.28
CA TYR A 71 7.23 5.28 1.11
C TYR A 71 8.44 5.96 1.77
N GLU A 72 9.31 5.19 2.43
CA GLU A 72 10.47 5.71 3.17
C GLU A 72 11.42 6.52 2.26
N TYR A 73 11.65 6.02 1.04
CA TYR A 73 12.57 6.62 0.06
C TYR A 73 11.92 7.66 -0.87
N ALA A 74 10.62 7.97 -0.71
CA ALA A 74 10.01 9.09 -1.42
C ALA A 74 10.66 10.42 -0.99
N ARG A 75 11.10 11.23 -1.96
CA ARG A 75 12.02 12.36 -1.73
C ARG A 75 11.39 13.61 -1.12
N SER A 76 10.10 13.83 -1.30
CA SER A 76 9.40 15.01 -0.81
C SER A 76 8.17 14.61 0.00
N GLU A 77 7.72 15.50 0.90
CA GLU A 77 6.46 15.30 1.62
C GLU A 77 5.28 15.16 0.65
N THR A 78 5.27 15.94 -0.44
CA THR A 78 4.24 15.80 -1.49
C THR A 78 4.23 14.40 -2.09
N SER A 79 5.40 13.82 -2.40
CA SER A 79 5.47 12.43 -2.91
C SER A 79 5.01 11.42 -1.87
N LYS A 80 5.31 11.64 -0.59
CA LYS A 80 4.83 10.80 0.51
C LYS A 80 3.32 10.88 0.68
N ASP A 81 2.74 12.07 0.61
CA ASP A 81 1.29 12.29 0.69
C ASP A 81 0.56 11.65 -0.50
N ILE A 82 1.11 11.79 -1.72
CA ILE A 82 0.57 11.13 -2.92
C ILE A 82 0.61 9.61 -2.75
N PHE A 83 1.73 9.06 -2.25
CA PHE A 83 1.85 7.64 -2.00
C PHE A 83 0.83 7.16 -0.97
N LEU A 84 0.66 7.86 0.15
CA LEU A 84 -0.32 7.51 1.17
C LEU A 84 -1.74 7.53 0.58
N ARG A 85 -2.09 8.57 -0.17
CA ARG A 85 -3.40 8.64 -0.84
C ARG A 85 -3.65 7.44 -1.75
N ALA A 86 -2.68 7.10 -2.61
CA ALA A 86 -2.78 5.96 -3.51
C ALA A 86 -2.87 4.62 -2.77
N PHE A 87 -2.07 4.45 -1.71
CA PHE A 87 -2.09 3.26 -0.87
C PHE A 87 -3.47 3.08 -0.24
N PHE A 88 -3.96 4.06 0.52
CA PHE A 88 -5.25 4.00 1.21
C PHE A 88 -6.41 3.80 0.22
N TRP A 89 -6.39 4.45 -0.94
CA TRP A 89 -7.37 4.23 -1.99
C TRP A 89 -7.35 2.77 -2.51
N SER A 90 -6.18 2.20 -2.80
CA SER A 90 -6.06 0.81 -3.27
C SER A 90 -6.49 -0.23 -2.23
N MET A 91 -6.33 0.11 -0.95
CA MET A 91 -6.72 -0.71 0.20
C MET A 91 -8.21 -0.56 0.53
N ALA A 92 -8.94 0.30 -0.20
CA ALA A 92 -10.32 0.68 0.10
C ALA A 92 -10.49 1.19 1.54
N LEU A 93 -9.50 1.93 2.05
CA LEU A 93 -9.48 2.50 3.39
C LEU A 93 -9.68 4.03 3.35
N PRO A 94 -10.41 4.61 4.30
CA PRO A 94 -10.56 6.06 4.40
C PRO A 94 -9.24 6.75 4.80
N ILE A 95 -9.04 7.99 4.35
CA ILE A 95 -7.84 8.81 4.62
C ILE A 95 -7.97 9.68 5.88
N LEU A 96 -9.15 9.74 6.48
CA LEU A 96 -9.39 10.41 7.74
C LEU A 96 -10.50 9.61 8.42
N ALA A 97 -10.20 9.00 9.56
CA ALA A 97 -11.26 8.48 10.40
C ALA A 97 -11.68 9.62 11.33
N ASP A 98 -12.89 10.16 11.15
CA ASP A 98 -13.65 10.61 12.30
C ASP A 98 -13.82 9.39 13.20
N ASN A 99 -12.89 9.22 14.14
CA ASN A 99 -13.00 8.35 15.31
C ASN A 99 -13.26 6.84 15.13
N GLU A 100 -13.07 6.25 13.95
CA GLU A 100 -13.06 4.77 13.83
C GLU A 100 -11.63 4.21 13.88
N ALA A 101 -11.19 4.04 15.13
CA ALA A 101 -10.03 3.25 15.51
C ALA A 101 -10.10 1.83 14.94
N ASP A 102 -8.99 1.38 14.34
CA ASP A 102 -8.46 0.00 14.33
C ASP A 102 -9.32 -1.22 13.92
N LEU A 103 -10.61 -1.09 13.65
CA LEU A 103 -11.52 -2.22 13.34
C LEU A 103 -11.16 -2.97 12.05
N TYR A 104 -10.38 -2.38 11.15
CA TYR A 104 -10.02 -3.01 9.87
C TYR A 104 -8.83 -3.97 9.97
N LEU A 105 -8.01 -3.89 11.02
CA LEU A 105 -7.04 -4.95 11.32
C LEU A 105 -7.70 -6.13 12.05
N GLU A 106 -8.92 -5.97 12.53
CA GLU A 106 -9.74 -7.08 13.05
C GLU A 106 -10.71 -7.63 11.99
N GLY A 107 -10.75 -6.99 10.81
CA GLY A 107 -11.55 -7.38 9.66
C GLY A 107 -10.96 -8.53 8.85
N ASP A 108 -11.38 -8.65 7.60
CA ASP A 108 -10.93 -9.70 6.67
C ASP A 108 -9.43 -9.52 6.32
N GLN A 109 -8.59 -10.20 7.10
CA GLN A 109 -7.13 -10.23 6.95
C GLN A 109 -6.69 -10.72 5.57
N ASP A 110 -7.45 -11.63 4.96
CA ASP A 110 -7.13 -12.19 3.65
C ASP A 110 -7.41 -11.18 2.53
N ALA A 111 -8.51 -10.43 2.64
CA ALA A 111 -8.80 -9.31 1.76
C ALA A 111 -7.74 -8.21 1.91
N LEU A 112 -7.46 -7.80 3.15
CA LEU A 112 -6.50 -6.73 3.45
C LEU A 112 -5.09 -7.07 2.93
N GLY A 113 -4.61 -8.28 3.20
CA GLY A 113 -3.34 -8.74 2.68
C GLY A 113 -3.32 -8.87 1.15
N SER A 114 -4.45 -9.27 0.54
CA SER A 114 -4.56 -9.34 -0.92
C SER A 114 -4.48 -7.97 -1.58
N HIS A 115 -5.11 -6.94 -0.98
CA HIS A 115 -4.97 -5.55 -1.43
C HIS A 115 -3.52 -5.09 -1.35
N LEU A 116 -2.84 -5.33 -0.23
CA LEU A 116 -1.42 -4.98 -0.06
C LEU A 116 -0.54 -5.67 -1.12
N PHE A 117 -0.78 -6.95 -1.36
CA PHE A 117 -0.03 -7.71 -2.36
C PHE A 117 -0.29 -7.21 -3.78
N ARG A 118 -1.49 -6.73 -4.09
CA ARG A 118 -1.84 -6.18 -5.39
C ARG A 118 -1.26 -4.77 -5.60
N PHE A 119 -1.17 -3.96 -4.56
CA PHE A 119 -0.56 -2.63 -4.63
C PHE A 119 0.93 -2.68 -5.01
N ALA A 120 1.62 -3.78 -4.67
CA ALA A 120 3.04 -3.97 -4.92
C ALA A 120 3.41 -4.56 -6.30
N VAL A 121 2.49 -4.61 -7.28
CA VAL A 121 2.65 -5.30 -8.57
C VAL A 121 2.38 -4.38 -9.77
#